data_AF-A0AAN8R7L7-F1
#
_entry.id   AF-A0AAN8R7L7-F1
#
_cell.length_a   1.000
_cell.length_b   1.000
_cell.length_c   1.000
_cell.angle_alpha   90.00
_cell.angle_beta   90.00
_cell.angle_gamma   90.00
#
_symmetry.space_group_name_H-M   'P 1'
#
loop_
_entity.id
_entity.type
_entity.pdbx_description
1 polymer ?
#
loop_
_entity_poly.entity_id
_entity_poly.type
_entity_poly.pdbx_seq_one_letter_code
_entity_poly.pdbx_strand_id
1 'polypeptide(L)'
;MDLGTPTYDENPSKFSTKTAEADTSSELAKRSKETFRKEMSQFIVTCLNPFRKPDCKLGRIINTEDFKHLARKLTHGVMNKELKSCKNPEDLECNENVKHKTKEYIKKYMQKFGSIYRPKEDTELD
;
A
#
# COMPACT_ATOMS: atom_id res chain seq x y z
N MET A 1 -54.31 47.07 20.88
CA MET A 1 -53.17 47.83 20.34
C MET A 1 -52.10 46.81 20.01
N ASP A 2 -51.52 46.69 18.84
CA ASP A 2 -51.72 47.28 17.51
C ASP A 2 -50.95 46.38 16.53
N LEU A 3 -51.31 46.41 15.25
CA LEU A 3 -50.84 45.55 14.17
C LEU A 3 -49.41 45.86 13.72
N GLY A 4 -48.69 44.86 13.17
CA GLY A 4 -47.51 45.11 12.32
C GLY A 4 -46.64 43.88 12.03
N THR A 5 -46.98 43.10 11.00
CA THR A 5 -46.13 42.11 10.31
C THR A 5 -45.11 42.83 9.38
N PRO A 6 -44.31 42.17 8.51
CA PRO A 6 -43.46 40.95 8.59
C PRO A 6 -42.04 41.16 7.94
N THR A 7 -41.04 40.31 8.23
CA THR A 7 -39.98 40.01 7.24
C THR A 7 -39.59 38.53 7.25
N TYR A 8 -40.23 37.81 6.33
CA TYR A 8 -39.72 36.68 5.54
C TYR A 8 -38.18 36.70 5.36
N ASP A 9 -37.52 35.59 5.70
CA ASP A 9 -36.45 35.07 4.84
C ASP A 9 -36.76 33.60 4.55
N GLU A 10 -37.10 33.41 3.28
CA GLU A 10 -37.39 32.17 2.60
C GLU A 10 -36.05 31.45 2.40
N ASN A 11 -35.83 30.31 3.06
CA ASN A 11 -34.78 29.40 2.62
C ASN A 11 -35.45 28.28 1.79
N PRO A 12 -35.50 28.41 0.45
CA PRO A 12 -36.13 27.41 -0.37
C PRO A 12 -35.28 26.15 -0.40
N SER A 13 -35.95 25.04 -0.14
CA SER A 13 -35.54 23.69 -0.48
C SER A 13 -34.76 23.64 -1.80
N LYS A 14 -33.51 23.17 -1.75
CA LYS A 14 -32.90 22.48 -2.88
C LYS A 14 -32.56 21.05 -2.49
N PHE A 15 -33.58 20.23 -2.61
CA PHE A 15 -33.46 18.80 -2.89
C PHE A 15 -32.72 18.67 -4.23
N SER A 16 -31.39 18.51 -4.19
CA SER A 16 -30.60 18.22 -5.40
C SER A 16 -30.55 16.71 -5.61
N THR A 17 -31.42 16.24 -6.49
CA THR A 17 -31.43 14.87 -6.99
C THR A 17 -30.41 14.75 -8.14
N LYS A 18 -29.41 13.89 -7.93
CA LYS A 18 -28.56 13.19 -8.92
C LYS A 18 -27.57 14.04 -9.75
N THR A 19 -26.29 13.96 -9.37
CA THR A 19 -25.21 13.62 -10.32
C THR A 19 -24.34 12.57 -9.66
N ALA A 20 -24.49 11.32 -10.12
CA ALA A 20 -23.81 10.15 -9.59
C ALA A 20 -22.61 9.82 -10.48
N GLU A 21 -21.54 10.62 -10.46
CA GLU A 21 -20.32 10.33 -11.27
C GLU A 21 -18.99 10.68 -10.58
N ALA A 22 -18.98 11.12 -9.31
CA ALA A 22 -17.74 11.54 -8.63
C ALA A 22 -17.10 10.48 -7.70
N ASP A 23 -17.79 9.37 -7.39
CA ASP A 23 -17.29 8.36 -6.43
C ASP A 23 -16.61 7.15 -7.09
N THR A 24 -16.70 6.97 -8.41
CA THR A 24 -16.19 5.76 -9.06
C THR A 24 -14.66 5.70 -9.05
N SER A 25 -13.96 6.79 -9.39
CA SER A 25 -12.49 6.78 -9.44
C SER A 25 -11.86 6.72 -8.04
N SER A 26 -12.49 7.32 -7.02
CA SER A 26 -11.99 7.27 -5.64
C SER A 26 -12.19 5.86 -5.02
N GLU A 27 -13.34 5.23 -5.25
CA GLU A 27 -13.62 3.86 -4.81
C GLU A 27 -12.79 2.84 -5.59
N LEU A 28 -12.62 3.02 -6.90
CA LEU A 28 -11.78 2.16 -7.71
C LEU A 28 -10.31 2.25 -7.28
N ALA A 29 -9.79 3.46 -7.04
CA ALA A 29 -8.44 3.66 -6.53
C ALA A 29 -8.24 3.02 -5.14
N LYS A 30 -9.24 3.08 -4.24
CA LYS A 30 -9.19 2.39 -2.94
C LYS A 30 -9.14 0.87 -3.13
N ARG A 31 -10.00 0.32 -4.01
CA ARG A 31 -10.04 -1.11 -4.32
C ARG A 31 -8.75 -1.60 -4.98
N SER A 32 -8.19 -0.86 -5.93
CA SER A 32 -6.91 -1.20 -6.58
C SER A 32 -5.76 -1.20 -5.56
N LYS A 33 -5.71 -0.19 -4.67
CA LYS A 33 -4.71 -0.14 -3.58
C LYS A 33 -4.82 -1.32 -2.61
N GLU A 34 -6.03 -1.67 -2.20
CA GLU A 34 -6.25 -2.80 -1.30
C GLU A 34 -5.88 -4.13 -1.97
N THR A 35 -6.32 -4.34 -3.20
CA THR A 35 -6.02 -5.54 -4.00
C THR A 35 -4.52 -5.68 -4.20
N PHE A 36 -3.86 -4.60 -4.66
CA PHE A 36 -2.41 -4.57 -4.82
C PHE A 36 -1.70 -4.93 -3.53
N ARG A 37 -2.08 -4.31 -2.40
CA ARG A 37 -1.46 -4.58 -1.10
C ARG A 37 -1.59 -6.04 -0.70
N LYS A 38 -2.76 -6.65 -0.88
CA LYS A 38 -3.02 -8.05 -0.53
C LYS A 38 -2.18 -9.00 -1.39
N GLU A 39 -2.27 -8.86 -2.71
CA GLU A 39 -1.54 -9.71 -3.67
C GLU A 39 -0.02 -9.55 -3.50
N MET A 40 0.47 -8.31 -3.40
CA MET A 40 1.88 -8.03 -3.20
C MET A 40 2.39 -8.58 -1.88
N SER A 41 1.62 -8.45 -0.79
CA SER A 41 2.01 -9.00 0.51
C SER A 41 2.19 -10.52 0.45
N GLN A 42 1.25 -11.24 -0.19
CA GLN A 42 1.36 -12.69 -0.37
C GLN A 42 2.58 -13.07 -1.22
N PHE A 43 2.85 -12.32 -2.29
CA PHE A 43 4.01 -12.54 -3.14
C PHE A 43 5.33 -12.29 -2.39
N ILE A 44 5.41 -11.22 -1.60
CA ILE A 44 6.59 -10.89 -0.79
C ILE A 44 6.83 -11.96 0.27
N VAL A 45 5.79 -12.42 0.98
CA VAL A 45 5.90 -13.54 1.94
C VAL A 45 6.49 -14.78 1.25
N THR A 46 6.03 -15.09 0.04
CA THR A 46 6.56 -16.21 -0.76
C THR A 46 8.03 -16.00 -1.10
N CYS A 47 8.43 -14.78 -1.48
CA CYS A 47 9.82 -14.43 -1.76
C CYS A 47 10.72 -14.45 -0.51
N LEU A 48 10.16 -14.16 0.67
CA LEU A 48 10.91 -14.13 1.94
C LEU A 48 11.04 -15.52 2.59
N ASN A 49 10.16 -16.48 2.28
CA ASN A 49 10.20 -17.83 2.86
C ASN A 49 11.55 -18.55 2.72
N PRO A 50 12.26 -18.49 1.57
CA PRO A 50 13.61 -19.04 1.43
C PRO A 50 14.61 -18.48 2.44
N PHE A 51 14.48 -17.22 2.83
CA PHE A 51 15.36 -16.55 3.79
C PHE A 51 15.10 -16.99 5.24
N ARG A 52 14.00 -17.72 5.52
CA ARG A 52 13.76 -18.34 6.83
C ARG A 52 14.41 -19.73 6.97
N LYS A 53 14.84 -20.34 5.86
CA LYS A 53 15.42 -21.68 5.89
C LYS A 53 16.77 -21.66 6.61
N PRO A 54 17.12 -22.72 7.36
CA PRO A 54 18.39 -22.78 8.06
C PRO A 54 19.61 -22.78 7.13
N ASP A 55 19.43 -23.24 5.89
CA ASP A 55 20.44 -23.28 4.84
C ASP A 55 20.71 -21.92 4.17
N CYS A 56 19.92 -20.88 4.52
CA CYS A 56 20.11 -19.55 3.96
C CYS A 56 21.40 -18.91 4.51
N LYS A 57 22.33 -18.59 3.62
CA LYS A 57 23.66 -18.06 3.96
C LYS A 57 23.72 -16.53 4.10
N LEU A 58 22.73 -15.81 3.57
CA LEU A 58 22.70 -14.34 3.52
C LEU A 58 21.29 -13.83 3.83
N GLY A 59 21.20 -12.82 4.70
CA GLY A 59 19.93 -12.22 5.11
C GLY A 59 18.98 -13.20 5.78
N ARG A 60 19.49 -14.22 6.48
CA ARG A 60 18.65 -15.23 7.13
C ARG A 60 17.78 -14.59 8.21
N ILE A 61 16.48 -14.83 8.14
CA ILE A 61 15.48 -14.30 9.08
C ILE A 61 15.21 -15.36 10.15
N ILE A 62 15.57 -15.05 11.40
CA ILE A 62 15.42 -15.98 12.53
C ILE A 62 14.04 -15.83 13.18
N ASN A 63 13.64 -14.61 13.51
CA ASN A 63 12.42 -14.36 14.26
C ASN A 63 11.21 -14.24 13.34
N THR A 64 10.06 -14.74 13.82
CA THR A 64 8.78 -14.57 13.11
C THR A 64 8.30 -13.12 13.11
N GLU A 65 8.61 -12.36 14.15
CA GLU A 65 8.26 -10.95 14.25
C GLU A 65 8.98 -10.12 13.19
N ASP A 66 10.30 -10.32 13.06
CA ASP A 66 11.13 -9.69 12.03
C ASP A 66 10.63 -10.03 10.62
N PHE A 67 10.26 -11.30 10.39
CA PHE A 67 9.67 -11.71 9.11
C PHE A 67 8.37 -10.94 8.79
N LYS A 68 7.45 -10.86 9.76
CA LYS A 68 6.18 -10.14 9.59
C LYS A 68 6.41 -8.64 9.38
N HIS A 69 7.33 -8.04 10.14
CA HIS A 69 7.69 -6.64 10.01
C HIS A 69 8.27 -6.36 8.63
N LEU A 70 9.25 -7.15 8.21
CA LEU A 70 9.94 -7.00 6.94
C LEU A 70 9.00 -7.19 5.74
N ALA A 71 8.11 -8.19 5.79
CA ALA A 71 7.08 -8.37 4.76
C ALA A 71 6.18 -7.12 4.63
N ARG A 72 5.76 -6.54 5.76
CA ARG A 72 4.97 -5.30 5.78
C ARG A 72 5.76 -4.10 5.26
N LYS A 73 7.01 -3.92 5.71
CA LYS A 73 7.89 -2.83 5.28
C LYS A 73 8.09 -2.86 3.77
N LEU A 74 8.43 -4.02 3.21
CA LEU A 74 8.65 -4.19 1.78
C LEU A 74 7.36 -3.99 0.98
N THR A 75 6.22 -4.49 1.46
CA THR A 75 4.92 -4.26 0.80
C THR A 75 4.61 -2.77 0.70
N HIS A 76 4.82 -2.03 1.79
CA HIS A 76 4.62 -0.58 1.82
C HIS A 76 5.60 0.17 0.91
N GLY A 77 6.88 -0.20 0.95
CA GLY A 77 7.92 0.39 0.10
C GLY A 77 7.65 0.21 -1.39
N VAL A 78 7.29 -1.01 -1.81
CA VAL A 78 6.93 -1.32 -3.20
C VAL A 78 5.68 -0.53 -3.61
N MET A 79 4.62 -0.56 -2.77
CA MET A 79 3.39 0.17 -3.06
C MET A 79 3.63 1.67 -3.24
N ASN A 80 4.40 2.31 -2.35
CA ASN A 80 4.74 3.72 -2.49
C ASN A 80 5.57 4.01 -3.75
N LYS A 81 6.46 3.10 -4.14
CA LYS A 81 7.28 3.25 -5.34
C LYS A 81 6.44 3.14 -6.62
N GLU A 82 5.50 2.20 -6.64
CA GLU A 82 4.55 2.06 -7.75
C GLU A 82 3.60 3.26 -7.80
N LEU A 83 3.06 3.73 -6.66
CA LEU A 83 2.21 4.94 -6.61
C LEU A 83 2.92 6.21 -7.11
N LYS A 84 4.25 6.32 -6.93
CA LYS A 84 5.05 7.42 -7.50
C LYS A 84 5.29 7.26 -9.01
N SER A 85 5.23 6.04 -9.51
CA SER A 85 5.50 5.70 -10.92
C SER A 85 4.21 5.67 -11.76
N CYS A 86 3.08 5.33 -11.14
CA CYS A 86 1.75 5.31 -11.74
C CYS A 86 1.19 6.74 -11.83
N LYS A 87 0.74 7.13 -13.03
CA LYS A 87 0.05 8.42 -13.24
C LYS A 87 -1.35 8.40 -12.63
N ASN A 88 -2.06 7.26 -12.73
CA ASN A 88 -3.36 7.07 -12.10
C ASN A 88 -3.29 5.94 -11.07
N PRO A 89 -3.92 6.09 -9.89
CA PRO A 89 -3.91 5.07 -8.85
C PRO A 89 -4.80 3.86 -9.18
N GLU A 90 -5.69 3.98 -10.16
CA GLU A 90 -6.53 2.88 -10.66
C GLU A 90 -5.74 1.86 -11.49
N ASP A 91 -4.67 2.29 -12.17
CA ASP A 91 -3.73 1.44 -12.92
C ASP A 91 -2.78 0.62 -12.02
N LEU A 92 -2.89 0.77 -10.69
CA LEU A 92 -2.02 0.07 -9.74
C LEU A 92 -2.38 -1.42 -9.70
N GLU A 93 -1.53 -2.26 -10.30
CA GLU A 93 -1.73 -3.69 -10.37
C GLU A 93 -0.45 -4.49 -10.02
N CYS A 94 -0.63 -5.63 -9.34
CA CYS A 94 0.43 -6.60 -9.06
C CYS A 94 0.72 -7.48 -10.30
N ASN A 95 1.19 -6.85 -11.37
CA ASN A 95 1.53 -7.55 -12.61
C ASN A 95 2.92 -8.23 -12.54
N GLU A 96 3.24 -9.02 -13.56
CA GLU A 96 4.49 -9.80 -13.63
C GLU A 96 5.75 -8.90 -13.63
N ASN A 97 5.69 -7.70 -14.21
CA ASN A 97 6.81 -6.76 -14.17
C ASN A 97 7.06 -6.25 -12.74
N VAL A 98 6.00 -5.88 -12.02
CA VAL A 98 6.12 -5.45 -10.61
C VAL A 98 6.61 -6.60 -9.74
N LYS A 99 6.10 -7.82 -9.94
CA LYS A 99 6.57 -9.02 -9.24
C LYS A 99 8.05 -9.31 -9.51
N HIS A 100 8.49 -9.24 -10.76
CA HIS A 100 9.88 -9.45 -11.13
C HIS A 100 10.80 -8.42 -10.45
N LYS A 101 10.47 -7.13 -10.57
CA LYS A 101 11.19 -6.03 -9.91
C LYS A 101 11.22 -6.19 -8.40
N THR A 102 10.11 -6.58 -7.80
CA THR A 102 9.99 -6.80 -6.35
C THR A 102 10.87 -7.95 -5.89
N LYS A 103 10.88 -9.08 -6.62
CA LYS A 103 11.73 -10.23 -6.31
C LYS A 103 13.22 -9.87 -6.38
N GLU A 104 13.63 -9.19 -7.44
CA GLU A 104 14.98 -8.64 -7.62
C GLU A 104 15.36 -7.68 -6.47
N TYR A 105 14.45 -6.77 -6.12
CA TYR A 105 14.63 -5.82 -5.03
C TYR A 105 14.82 -6.53 -3.69
N ILE A 106 13.96 -7.49 -3.35
CA ILE A 106 14.07 -8.27 -2.10
C ILE A 106 15.39 -9.01 -2.05
N LYS A 107 15.81 -9.65 -3.14
CA LYS A 107 17.08 -10.37 -3.18
C LYS A 107 18.25 -9.44 -2.91
N LYS A 108 18.31 -8.31 -3.62
CA LYS A 108 19.36 -7.28 -3.41
C LYS A 108 19.30 -6.70 -1.99
N TYR A 109 18.11 -6.47 -1.47
CA TYR A 109 17.89 -5.97 -0.11
C TYR A 109 18.42 -6.95 0.94
N MET A 110 18.06 -8.23 0.84
CA MET A 110 18.53 -9.28 1.76
C MET A 110 20.05 -9.48 1.67
N GLN A 111 20.64 -9.29 0.48
CA GLN A 111 22.10 -9.37 0.29
C GLN A 111 22.88 -8.24 0.96
N LYS A 112 22.24 -7.10 1.29
CA LYS A 112 22.89 -6.04 2.06
C LYS A 112 23.12 -6.45 3.51
N PHE A 113 22.27 -7.34 4.02
CA PHE A 113 22.49 -7.95 5.31
C PHE A 113 23.54 -9.04 5.16
N GLY A 114 24.39 -9.19 6.18
CA GLY A 114 25.35 -10.29 6.25
C GLY A 114 24.66 -11.65 6.37
N SER A 115 25.20 -12.57 7.17
CA SER A 115 24.60 -13.90 7.28
C SER A 115 23.17 -13.91 7.86
N ILE A 116 22.84 -12.94 8.71
CA ILE A 116 21.57 -12.85 9.44
C ILE A 116 20.96 -11.47 9.20
N TYR A 117 19.65 -11.42 8.95
CA TYR A 117 18.89 -10.18 8.88
C TYR A 117 18.84 -9.50 10.25
N ARG A 118 19.23 -8.23 10.32
CA ARG A 118 19.16 -7.41 11.54
C ARG A 118 18.33 -6.15 11.28
N PRO A 119 17.17 -5.99 11.93
CA PRO A 119 16.29 -4.85 11.70
C PRO A 119 16.85 -3.50 12.18
N LYS A 120 17.91 -3.49 13.00
CA LYS A 120 18.60 -2.24 13.37
C LYS A 120 19.35 -1.62 12.19
N GLU A 121 20.06 -2.44 11.41
CA GLU A 121 20.80 -2.02 10.20
C GLU A 121 19.84 -1.66 9.05
N ASP A 122 18.61 -2.16 9.10
CA ASP A 122 17.54 -1.89 8.14
C ASP A 122 17.08 -0.41 8.18
N THR A 123 17.11 0.23 9.35
CA THR A 123 16.64 1.61 9.55
C THR A 123 17.61 2.65 8.96
N GLU A 124 18.86 2.26 8.69
CA GLU A 124 19.91 3.13 8.15
C GLU A 124 19.99 3.10 6.60
N LEU A 125 19.13 2.31 5.95
CA LEU A 125 19.14 2.07 4.50
C LEU A 125 18.13 2.93 3.70
N ASP A 126 17.48 3.90 4.34
CA ASP A 126 16.54 4.85 3.72
C ASP A 126 17.26 6.06 3.10
#